data_AF-A0A7X8VXC1-F1
#
_entry.id   AF-A0A7X8VXC1-F1
#
_cell.length_a   1.000
_cell.length_b   1.000
_cell.length_c   1.000
_cell.angle_alpha   90.00
_cell.angle_beta   90.00
_cell.angle_gamma   90.00
#
_symmetry.space_group_name_H-M   'P 1'
#
loop_
_entity.id
_entity.type
_entity.pdbx_description
1 polymer ?
#
loop_
_entity_poly.entity_id
_entity_poly.type
_entity_poly.pdbx_seq_one_letter_code
_entity_poly.pdbx_strand_id
1 'polypeptide(L)'
;ANGDKTSLSEGMAWNSGLQAVTKREGNNWTMEAAIPRAGLKFSQPLVDGAYRVNFARNHYTRPDAKTSWKWEQSIWQPTYGPFRRVEKFGRMTLK
;
A
#
# COMPACT_ATOMS: atom_id res chain seq x y z
N ALA A 1 24.71 -10.31 -5.59
CA ALA A 1 23.30 -9.93 -5.42
C ALA A 1 23.21 -8.42 -5.56
N ASN A 2 22.81 -7.92 -6.73
CA ASN A 2 22.68 -6.50 -6.99
C ASN A 2 21.37 -6.02 -6.36
N GLY A 3 21.47 -5.49 -5.15
CA GLY A 3 20.37 -4.78 -4.50
C GLY A 3 20.33 -3.37 -5.07
N ASP A 4 19.34 -3.09 -5.92
CA ASP A 4 19.02 -1.73 -6.34
C ASP A 4 18.80 -0.87 -5.09
N LYS A 5 19.78 0.00 -4.82
CA LYS A 5 19.67 1.04 -3.80
C LYS A 5 18.96 2.22 -4.44
N THR A 6 17.66 2.08 -4.68
CA THR A 6 16.82 3.26 -4.91
C THR A 6 17.00 4.17 -3.70
N SER A 7 17.52 5.38 -3.91
CA SER A 7 17.73 6.33 -2.83
C SER A 7 16.38 6.66 -2.18
N LEU A 8 16.37 6.92 -0.86
CA LEU A 8 15.14 7.29 -0.15
C LEU A 8 14.44 8.49 -0.84
N SER A 9 15.23 9.42 -1.39
CA SER A 9 14.78 10.54 -2.22
C SER A 9 14.05 10.11 -3.50
N GLU A 10 14.55 9.10 -4.21
CA GLU A 10 13.88 8.56 -5.42
C GLU A 10 12.61 7.78 -5.06
N GLY A 11 12.62 7.05 -3.94
CA GLY A 11 11.42 6.38 -3.41
C GLY A 11 10.35 7.37 -2.96
N MET A 12 10.74 8.49 -2.34
CA MET A 12 9.84 9.58 -1.96
C MET A 12 9.30 10.35 -3.16
N ALA A 13 10.06 10.47 -4.25
CA ALA A 13 9.59 11.09 -5.49
C ALA A 13 8.38 10.36 -6.12
N TRP A 14 8.24 9.05 -5.88
CA TRP A 14 7.06 8.27 -6.28
C TRP A 14 5.76 8.74 -5.58
N ASN A 15 5.87 9.34 -4.40
CA ASN A 15 4.74 9.80 -3.58
C ASN A 15 4.40 11.28 -3.76
N SER A 16 4.99 11.98 -4.74
CA SER A 16 5.00 13.45 -4.81
C SER A 16 3.63 14.13 -4.98
N GLY A 17 2.55 13.37 -5.15
CA GLY A 17 1.17 13.90 -5.18
C GLY A 17 0.17 13.14 -4.30
N LEU A 18 0.58 12.12 -3.54
CA LEU A 18 -0.36 11.40 -2.67
C LEU A 18 -0.82 12.33 -1.55
N GLN A 19 -2.13 12.51 -1.41
CA GLN A 19 -2.72 13.22 -0.27
C GLN A 19 -3.36 12.19 0.65
N ALA A 20 -3.13 12.29 1.94
CA ALA A 20 -3.81 11.44 2.92
C ALA A 20 -4.11 12.22 4.19
N VAL A 21 -5.26 11.93 4.80
CA VAL A 21 -5.65 12.42 6.11
C VAL A 21 -5.99 11.24 7.00
N THR A 22 -5.73 11.38 8.30
CA THR A 22 -6.06 10.36 9.29
C THR A 22 -6.86 10.97 10.43
N LYS A 23 -7.87 10.25 10.91
CA LYS A 23 -8.64 10.63 12.09
C LYS A 23 -8.56 9.50 13.11
N ARG A 24 -8.35 9.84 14.38
CA ARG A 24 -8.36 8.87 15.49
C ARG A 24 -9.64 9.01 16.30
N GLU A 25 -10.25 7.87 16.62
CA GLU A 25 -11.48 7.77 17.41
C GLU A 25 -11.33 6.64 18.43
N GLY A 26 -10.94 7.00 19.66
CA GLY A 26 -10.59 6.04 20.72
C GLY A 26 -9.43 5.13 20.33
N ASN A 27 -9.70 3.82 20.28
CA ASN A 27 -8.74 2.79 19.88
C ASN A 27 -8.69 2.55 18.38
N ASN A 28 -9.52 3.24 17.59
CA ASN A 28 -9.58 3.09 16.15
C ASN A 28 -8.98 4.31 15.45
N TRP A 29 -8.62 4.13 14.19
CA TRP A 29 -8.26 5.22 13.30
C TRP A 29 -8.80 4.93 11.90
N THR A 30 -9.10 6.00 11.17
CA THR A 30 -9.48 5.97 9.77
C THR A 30 -8.43 6.70 8.94
N MET A 31 -8.25 6.23 7.70
CA MET A 31 -7.43 6.89 6.69
C MET A 31 -8.31 7.21 5.49
N GLU A 32 -8.14 8.39 4.95
CA GLU A 32 -8.61 8.73 3.61
C GLU A 32 -7.40 9.12 2.78
N ALA A 33 -7.28 8.57 1.58
CA ALA A 33 -6.15 8.81 0.70
C ALA A 33 -6.62 9.07 -0.73
N ALA A 34 -6.09 10.12 -1.36
CA ALA A 34 -6.30 10.47 -2.74
C ALA A 34 -5.02 10.20 -3.54
N ILE A 35 -5.12 9.30 -4.53
CA ILE A 35 -4.03 8.94 -5.44
C ILE A 35 -4.27 9.68 -6.77
N PRO A 36 -3.45 10.68 -7.14
CA PRO A 36 -3.64 11.40 -8.39
C PRO A 36 -3.43 10.46 -9.59
N ARG A 37 -4.42 10.40 -10.48
CA ARG A 37 -4.33 9.58 -11.70
C ARG A 37 -3.14 9.96 -12.57
N ALA A 38 -2.78 11.24 -12.62
CA ALA A 38 -1.62 11.73 -13.37
C ALA A 38 -0.27 11.16 -12.88
N GLY A 39 -0.20 10.74 -11.62
CA GLY A 39 1.00 10.10 -11.04
C GLY A 39 1.16 8.63 -11.43
N LEU A 40 0.13 8.02 -12.04
CA LEU A 40 0.14 6.60 -12.39
C LEU A 40 0.63 6.42 -13.83
N LYS A 41 1.81 5.79 -13.97
CA LYS A 41 2.34 5.35 -15.26
C LYS A 41 1.96 3.89 -15.49
N PHE A 42 1.11 3.64 -16.48
CA PHE A 42 0.74 2.28 -16.87
C PHE A 42 1.61 1.82 -18.02
N SER A 43 2.11 0.59 -17.94
CA SER A 43 2.87 -0.04 -19.04
C SER A 43 1.99 -0.29 -20.27
N GLN A 44 0.67 -0.36 -20.08
CA GLN A 44 -0.33 -0.50 -21.13
C GLN A 44 -1.51 0.43 -20.84
N PRO A 45 -2.22 0.92 -21.86
CA PRO A 45 -3.47 1.66 -21.66
C PRO A 45 -4.45 0.84 -20.80
N LEU A 46 -5.08 1.49 -19.82
CA LEU A 46 -6.13 0.86 -19.02
C LEU A 46 -7.33 0.56 -19.92
N VAL A 47 -7.63 -0.71 -20.10
CA VAL A 47 -8.86 -1.14 -20.77
C VAL A 47 -10.01 -1.00 -19.76
N ASP A 48 -11.05 -0.25 -20.15
CA ASP A 48 -12.34 -0.14 -19.44
C ASP A 48 -12.25 0.23 -17.94
N GLY A 49 -11.27 1.05 -17.55
CA GLY A 49 -11.14 1.49 -16.15
C GLY A 49 -10.92 0.36 -15.15
N ALA A 50 -10.37 -0.78 -15.61
CA ALA A 50 -10.08 -1.93 -14.76
C ALA A 50 -8.66 -1.85 -14.17
N TYR A 51 -8.58 -1.90 -12.84
CA TYR A 51 -7.34 -1.86 -12.07
C TYR A 51 -7.13 -3.16 -11.30
N ARG A 52 -5.87 -3.52 -11.09
CA ARG A 52 -5.49 -4.52 -10.09
C ARG A 52 -5.08 -3.80 -8.81
N VAL A 53 -5.84 -3.99 -7.74
CA VAL A 53 -5.64 -3.29 -6.46
C VAL A 53 -5.66 -4.26 -5.28
N ASN A 54 -4.98 -3.87 -4.22
CA ASN A 54 -5.06 -4.57 -2.94
C ASN A 54 -4.95 -3.55 -1.80
N PHE A 55 -5.52 -3.90 -0.66
CA PHE A 55 -5.50 -3.07 0.54
C PHE A 55 -4.87 -3.88 1.66
N ALA A 56 -3.79 -3.37 2.24
CA ALA A 56 -3.06 -4.04 3.30
C ALA A 56 -2.94 -3.13 4.51
N ARG A 57 -3.15 -3.72 5.69
CA ARG A 57 -2.93 -3.08 6.99
C ARG A 57 -1.81 -3.83 7.70
N ASN A 58 -0.77 -3.10 8.08
CA ASN A 58 0.27 -3.59 8.97
C ASN A 58 -0.05 -3.13 10.40
N HIS A 59 -0.03 -4.07 11.34
CA HIS A 59 -0.26 -3.83 12.75
C HIS A 59 0.95 -4.31 13.53
N TYR A 60 1.51 -3.42 14.35
CA TYR A 60 2.66 -3.72 15.18
C TYR A 60 2.24 -3.59 16.64
N THR A 61 2.37 -4.68 17.39
CA THR A 61 2.06 -4.69 18.82
C THR A 61 3.31 -5.01 19.62
N ARG A 62 3.37 -4.40 20.80
CA ARG A 62 4.43 -4.65 21.78
C ARG A 62 3.78 -4.66 23.17
N PRO A 63 3.56 -5.84 23.77
CA PRO A 63 2.87 -5.95 25.06
C PRO A 63 3.63 -5.25 26.19
N ASP A 64 4.96 -5.30 26.16
CA ASP A 64 5.83 -4.64 27.13
C ASP A 64 7.18 -4.21 26.52
N ALA A 65 7.92 -3.37 27.24
CA ALA A 65 9.22 -2.85 26.80
C ALA A 65 10.34 -3.92 26.74
N LYS A 66 10.09 -5.17 27.12
CA LYS A 66 11.06 -6.28 27.11
C LYS A 66 10.80 -7.28 25.99
N THR A 67 9.59 -7.29 25.42
CA THR A 67 9.21 -8.14 24.29
C THR A 67 9.57 -7.51 22.96
N SER A 68 9.91 -8.35 21.98
CA SER A 68 10.07 -7.97 20.58
C SER A 68 8.73 -7.53 19.98
N TRP A 69 8.79 -6.66 18.96
CA TRP A 69 7.61 -6.29 18.19
C TRP A 69 6.98 -7.52 17.53
N LYS A 70 5.67 -7.69 17.72
CA LYS A 70 4.86 -8.62 16.93
C LYS A 70 4.30 -7.85 15.75
N TRP A 71 4.42 -8.43 14.57
CA TRP A 71 3.87 -7.89 13.33
C TRP A 71 2.74 -8.78 12.84
N GLU A 72 1.60 -8.16 12.58
CA GLU A 72 0.44 -8.77 11.96
C GLU A 72 0.09 -8.02 10.68
N GLN A 73 -0.31 -8.76 9.65
CA GLN A 73 -0.77 -8.19 8.41
C GLN A 73 -2.19 -8.68 8.11
N SER A 74 -3.08 -7.73 7.81
CA SER A 74 -4.39 -8.01 7.23
C SER A 74 -4.40 -7.51 5.80
N ILE A 75 -4.93 -8.31 4.87
CA ILE A 75 -4.93 -7.97 3.46
C ILE A 75 -6.29 -8.33 2.85
N TRP A 76 -6.84 -7.45 2.00
CA TRP A 76 -8.13 -7.70 1.37
C TRP A 76 -8.10 -8.97 0.51
N GLN A 77 -7.09 -9.10 -0.35
CA GLN A 77 -6.86 -10.32 -1.12
C GLN A 77 -5.50 -10.96 -0.74
N PRO A 78 -5.47 -12.19 -0.22
CA PRO A 78 -4.22 -12.85 0.17
C PRO A 78 -3.21 -12.97 -0.96
N THR A 79 -2.01 -12.41 -0.77
CA THR A 79 -0.90 -12.51 -1.74
C THR A 79 -0.03 -13.75 -1.53
N TYR A 80 -0.06 -14.35 -0.33
CA TYR A 80 0.79 -15.46 0.11
C TYR A 80 2.27 -15.28 -0.30
N GLY A 81 2.79 -14.07 -0.11
CA GLY A 81 4.10 -13.68 -0.59
C GLY A 81 4.27 -12.18 -0.77
N PRO A 82 5.35 -11.76 -1.46
CA PRO A 82 5.72 -10.35 -1.58
C PRO A 82 4.73 -9.55 -2.44
N PHE A 83 4.60 -8.26 -2.14
CA PHE A 83 3.70 -7.31 -2.84
C PHE A 83 4.03 -7.05 -4.32
N ARG A 84 5.10 -7.64 -4.86
CA ARG A 84 5.49 -7.54 -6.28
C ARG A 84 4.64 -8.39 -7.23
N ARG A 85 3.80 -9.29 -6.70
CA ARG A 85 2.93 -10.18 -7.48
C ARG A 85 1.56 -9.53 -7.76
N VAL A 86 1.53 -8.59 -8.70
CA VAL A 86 0.32 -7.82 -9.07
C VAL A 86 -0.80 -8.73 -9.56
N GLU A 87 -0.48 -9.91 -10.12
CA GLU A 87 -1.45 -10.91 -10.55
C GLU A 87 -2.31 -11.47 -9.41
N LYS A 88 -1.85 -11.36 -8.15
CA LYS A 88 -2.58 -11.77 -6.94
C LYS A 88 -3.55 -10.71 -6.42
N PHE A 89 -3.51 -9.50 -6.96
CA PHE A 89 -4.38 -8.41 -6.53
C PHE A 89 -5.79 -8.59 -7.09
N GLY A 90 -6.78 -8.09 -6.35
CA GLY A 90 -8.17 -8.10 -6.78
C GLY A 90 -8.38 -7.15 -7.97
N ARG A 91 -9.42 -7.41 -8.77
CA ARG A 91 -9.83 -6.54 -9.87
C ARG A 91 -10.84 -5.52 -9.34
N MET A 92 -10.62 -4.25 -9.64
CA MET A 92 -11.54 -3.16 -9.33
C MET A 92 -11.82 -2.39 -10.62
N THR A 93 -13.10 -2.23 -10.96
CA THR A 93 -13.53 -1.42 -12.09
C THR A 93 -14.08 -0.11 -11.56
N LEU A 94 -13.51 1.02 -11.99
CA LEU A 94 -14.09 2.32 -11.74
C LEU A 94 -15.22 2.55 -12.74
N LYS A 95 -16.41 2.90 -12.24
CA LYS A 95 -17.57 3.27 -13.06
C LYS A 95 -17.58 4.76 -13.32
#